data_AF-A0A482Z8H0-F1
#
_entry.id   AF-A0A482Z8H0-F1
#
_cell.length_a   1.000
_cell.length_b   1.000
_cell.length_c   1.000
_cell.angle_alpha   90.00
_cell.angle_beta   90.00
_cell.angle_gamma   90.00
#
_symmetry.space_group_name_H-M   'P 1'
#
loop_
_entity.id
_entity.type
_entity.pdbx_description
1 polymer ?
#
loop_
_entity_poly.entity_id
_entity_poly.type
_entity_poly.pdbx_seq_one_letter_code
_entity_poly.pdbx_strand_id
1 'polypeptide(L)'
;MKTSIFLVFLFIAVTMAKDKSVDVTHKVYFDVSSGGKNLGTIVIGLFGKVVPKTVSNFVGFAGEGYQGKKYEGSRFHRVIREFMIQR
;
A
#
# COMPACT_ATOMS: atom_id res chain seq x y z
N MET A 1 -11.91 -15.27 44.45
CA MET A 1 -12.47 -14.06 43.80
C MET A 1 -11.42 -13.21 43.07
N LYS A 2 -10.28 -12.86 43.70
CA LYS A 2 -9.26 -11.97 43.10
C LYS A 2 -8.60 -12.52 41.82
N THR A 3 -8.29 -13.82 41.78
CA THR A 3 -7.70 -14.50 40.60
C THR A 3 -8.67 -14.62 39.42
N SER A 4 -9.96 -14.83 39.69
CA SER A 4 -10.99 -14.94 38.66
C SER A 4 -11.26 -13.60 37.97
N ILE A 5 -11.22 -12.49 38.73
CA ILE A 5 -11.37 -11.13 38.19
C ILE A 5 -10.16 -10.77 37.32
N PHE A 6 -8.95 -11.13 37.74
CA PHE A 6 -7.73 -10.90 36.95
C PHE A 6 -7.76 -11.62 35.60
N LEU A 7 -8.23 -12.88 35.57
CA LEU A 7 -8.37 -13.64 34.33
C LEU A 7 -9.40 -13.03 33.37
N VAL A 8 -10.51 -12.48 33.88
CA VAL A 8 -11.51 -11.77 33.06
C VAL A 8 -10.92 -10.48 32.50
N PHE A 9 -10.18 -9.71 33.29
CA PHE A 9 -9.49 -8.51 32.82
C PHE A 9 -8.43 -8.83 31.76
N LEU A 10 -7.66 -9.91 31.94
CA LEU A 10 -6.67 -10.37 30.96
C LEU A 10 -7.34 -10.78 29.64
N PHE A 11 -8.47 -11.49 29.70
CA PHE A 11 -9.23 -11.88 28.51
C PHE A 11 -9.82 -10.67 27.76
N ILE A 12 -10.30 -9.66 28.48
CA ILE A 12 -10.77 -8.40 27.88
C ILE A 12 -9.60 -7.64 27.23
N ALA A 13 -8.44 -7.57 27.88
CA ALA A 13 -7.25 -6.92 27.32
C ALA A 13 -6.78 -7.61 26.04
N VAL A 14 -6.79 -8.95 25.99
CA VAL A 14 -6.43 -9.74 24.80
C VAL A 14 -7.41 -9.52 23.65
N THR A 15 -8.72 -9.40 23.92
CA THR A 15 -9.71 -9.13 22.86
C THR A 15 -9.64 -7.69 22.32
N MET A 16 -9.25 -6.72 23.14
CA MET A 16 -9.03 -5.33 22.70
C MET A 16 -7.69 -5.13 21.96
N ALA A 17 -6.73 -6.04 22.12
CA ALA A 17 -5.47 -6.06 21.39
C ALA A 17 -5.61 -6.61 19.95
N LYS A 18 -6.77 -6.42 19.30
CA LYS A 18 -6.96 -6.78 17.91
C LYS A 18 -6.08 -5.88 17.04
N ASP A 19 -5.17 -6.50 16.31
CA ASP A 19 -4.19 -5.84 15.46
C ASP A 19 -4.89 -4.88 14.47
N LYS A 20 -4.42 -3.63 14.39
CA LYS A 20 -4.96 -2.63 13.45
C LYS A 20 -4.37 -2.87 12.06
N SER A 21 -4.55 -4.07 11.52
CA SER A 21 -4.14 -4.38 10.15
C SER A 21 -5.08 -3.68 9.17
N VAL A 22 -4.52 -2.92 8.23
CA VAL A 22 -5.30 -2.28 7.18
C VAL A 22 -5.44 -3.22 5.98
N ASP A 23 -6.68 -3.46 5.55
CA ASP A 23 -6.95 -4.32 4.39
C ASP A 23 -6.46 -3.68 3.08
N VAL A 24 -5.71 -4.45 2.30
CA VAL A 24 -5.45 -4.15 0.89
C VAL A 24 -6.72 -4.38 0.10
N THR A 25 -7.22 -3.35 -0.59
CA THR A 25 -8.46 -3.46 -1.39
C THR A 25 -8.23 -3.40 -2.89
N HIS A 26 -7.10 -2.83 -3.33
CA HIS A 26 -6.73 -2.77 -4.74
C HIS A 26 -5.26 -3.14 -4.90
N LYS A 27 -4.90 -3.61 -6.08
CA LYS A 27 -3.50 -3.85 -6.48
C LYS A 27 -3.24 -3.19 -7.83
N VAL A 28 -2.06 -2.61 -7.99
CA VAL A 28 -1.56 -2.16 -9.29
C VAL A 28 -0.18 -2.75 -9.55
N TYR A 29 0.19 -2.84 -10.83
CA TYR A 29 1.37 -3.56 -11.30
C TYR A 29 2.21 -2.63 -12.16
N PHE A 30 3.48 -2.42 -11.78
CA PHE A 30 4.42 -1.63 -12.56
C PHE A 30 5.53 -2.53 -13.08
N ASP A 31 5.60 -2.71 -14.39
CA ASP A 31 6.74 -3.33 -15.05
C ASP A 31 7.85 -2.29 -15.20
N VAL A 32 8.98 -2.52 -14.56
CA VAL A 32 10.08 -1.54 -14.49
C VAL A 32 11.26 -2.02 -15.33
N SER A 33 11.87 -1.08 -16.06
CA SER A 33 13.10 -1.32 -16.80
C SER A 33 14.14 -0.24 -16.50
N SER A 34 15.41 -0.57 -16.68
CA SER A 34 16.53 0.36 -16.60
C SER A 34 17.55 0.04 -17.68
N GLY A 35 17.95 1.05 -18.45
CA GLY A 35 18.89 0.88 -19.58
C GLY A 35 18.42 -0.16 -20.61
N GLY A 36 17.11 -0.27 -20.85
CA GLY A 36 16.53 -1.26 -21.76
C GLY A 36 16.42 -2.69 -21.20
N LYS A 37 16.90 -2.94 -19.97
CA LYS A 37 16.77 -4.22 -19.29
C LYS A 37 15.54 -4.23 -18.39
N ASN A 38 14.71 -5.27 -18.51
CA ASN A 38 13.59 -5.52 -17.60
C ASN A 38 14.12 -5.89 -16.19
N LEU A 39 13.63 -5.20 -15.16
CA LEU A 39 14.00 -5.39 -13.75
C LEU A 39 12.94 -6.17 -12.95
N GLY A 40 11.78 -6.43 -13.55
CA GLY A 40 10.65 -7.14 -12.95
C GLY A 40 9.44 -6.24 -12.71
N THR A 41 8.44 -6.84 -12.06
CA THR A 41 7.15 -6.23 -11.77
C THR A 41 7.04 -5.86 -10.29
N ILE A 42 6.70 -4.62 -9.99
CA ILE A 42 6.35 -4.15 -8.65
C ILE A 42 4.84 -4.29 -8.49
N VAL A 43 4.40 -5.00 -7.43
CA VAL A 43 2.98 -5.10 -7.06
C VAL A 43 2.72 -4.21 -5.86
N ILE A 44 1.87 -3.20 -6.03
CA ILE A 44 1.54 -2.23 -4.98
C ILE A 44 0.12 -2.50 -4.49
N GLY A 45 0.00 -2.88 -3.22
CA GLY A 45 -1.28 -2.96 -2.52
C GLY A 45 -1.74 -1.59 -2.03
N LEU A 46 -3.01 -1.26 -2.22
CA LEU A 46 -3.60 0.04 -1.89
C LEU A 46 -4.75 -0.11 -0.88
N PHE A 47 -4.85 0.86 0.03
CA PHE A 47 -5.79 0.85 1.16
C PHE A 47 -7.03 1.69 0.90
N GLY A 48 -7.88 1.26 -0.03
CA GLY A 48 -9.03 2.04 -0.49
C GLY A 48 -10.12 2.28 0.56
N LYS A 49 -10.22 1.43 1.59
CA LYS A 49 -11.11 1.68 2.74
C LYS A 49 -10.66 2.86 3.61
N VAL A 50 -9.34 3.15 3.64
CA VAL A 50 -8.76 4.21 4.47
C VAL A 50 -8.67 5.53 3.70
N VAL A 51 -8.19 5.48 2.45
CA VAL A 51 -7.96 6.67 1.62
C VAL A 51 -8.58 6.51 0.22
N PRO A 52 -9.92 6.44 0.10
CA PRO A 52 -10.59 6.07 -1.14
C PRO A 52 -10.29 7.00 -2.32
N LYS A 53 -10.25 8.32 -2.09
CA LYS A 53 -9.96 9.30 -3.14
C LYS A 53 -8.52 9.17 -3.68
N THR A 54 -7.56 8.98 -2.78
CA THR A 54 -6.15 8.79 -3.16
C THR A 54 -5.96 7.48 -3.92
N VAL A 55 -6.58 6.39 -3.48
CA VAL A 55 -6.53 5.10 -4.18
C VAL A 55 -7.16 5.20 -5.56
N SER A 56 -8.35 5.81 -5.68
CA SER A 56 -9.02 6.00 -6.97
C SER A 56 -8.14 6.80 -7.94
N ASN A 57 -7.52 7.88 -7.48
CA ASN A 57 -6.59 8.68 -8.28
C ASN A 57 -5.36 7.85 -8.74
N PHE A 58 -4.74 7.10 -7.83
CA PHE A 58 -3.55 6.30 -8.14
C PHE A 58 -3.85 5.15 -9.11
N VAL A 59 -4.98 4.45 -8.92
CA VAL A 59 -5.46 3.40 -9.84
C VAL A 59 -5.76 3.99 -11.22
N GLY A 60 -6.40 5.16 -11.28
CA GLY A 60 -6.69 5.84 -12.54
C GLY A 60 -5.43 6.13 -13.35
N PHE A 61 -4.41 6.73 -12.74
CA PHE A 61 -3.13 7.01 -13.42
C PHE A 61 -2.32 5.76 -13.76
N ALA A 62 -2.48 4.68 -12.99
CA ALA A 62 -1.83 3.39 -13.25
C ALA A 62 -2.45 2.61 -14.42
N GLY A 63 -3.74 2.83 -14.73
CA GLY A 63 -4.45 2.14 -15.81
C GLY A 63 -4.78 3.05 -16.99
N GLU A 64 -6.04 3.46 -17.06
CA GLU A 64 -6.60 4.20 -18.20
C GLU A 64 -6.03 5.61 -18.36
N GLY A 65 -5.45 6.17 -17.30
CA GLY A 65 -4.98 7.54 -17.26
C GLY A 65 -6.08 8.55 -16.95
N TYR A 66 -5.66 9.77 -16.66
CA TYR A 66 -6.56 10.89 -16.44
C TYR A 66 -6.08 12.10 -17.22
N GLN A 67 -6.96 12.73 -18.00
CA GLN A 67 -6.63 13.88 -18.87
C GLN A 67 -5.39 13.64 -19.76
N GLY A 68 -5.31 12.44 -20.36
CA GLY A 68 -4.19 12.05 -21.22
C GLY A 68 -2.86 11.77 -20.50
N LYS A 69 -2.84 11.80 -19.15
CA LYS A 69 -1.64 11.51 -18.35
C LYS A 69 -1.74 10.11 -17.72
N LYS A 70 -0.63 9.37 -17.74
CA LYS A 70 -0.47 8.02 -17.17
C LYS A 70 0.86 7.86 -16.43
N TYR A 71 0.99 6.80 -15.64
CA TYR A 71 2.28 6.37 -15.08
C TYR A 71 3.13 5.61 -16.10
N GLU A 72 2.52 4.89 -17.04
CA GLU A 72 3.21 4.23 -18.13
C GLU A 72 4.08 5.21 -18.93
N GLY A 73 5.31 4.81 -19.26
CA GLY A 73 6.29 5.65 -19.93
C GLY A 73 6.96 6.72 -19.06
N SER A 74 6.52 6.92 -17.81
CA SER A 74 7.20 7.81 -16.87
C SER A 74 8.41 7.15 -16.21
N ARG A 75 9.37 7.97 -15.75
CA ARG A 75 10.61 7.53 -15.11
C ARG A 75 10.63 7.88 -13.63
N PHE A 76 11.31 7.07 -12.83
CA PHE A 76 11.72 7.48 -11.48
C PHE A 76 12.84 8.53 -11.61
N HIS A 77 12.48 9.81 -11.54
CA HIS A 77 13.44 10.91 -11.74
C HIS A 77 14.40 11.08 -10.56
N ARG A 78 14.07 10.49 -9.40
CA ARG A 78 14.88 10.55 -8.19
C ARG A 78 14.99 9.19 -7.54
N VAL A 79 16.23 8.75 -7.33
CA VAL A 79 16.57 7.48 -6.67
C VAL A 79 17.64 7.77 -5.62
N ILE A 80 17.30 7.59 -4.35
CA ILE A 80 18.23 7.76 -3.23
C ILE A 80 18.40 6.41 -2.55
N ARG A 81 19.62 5.88 -2.58
CA ARG A 81 19.95 4.60 -1.96
C ARG A 81 19.59 4.62 -0.47
N GLU A 82 19.03 3.53 0.01
CA GLU A 82 18.64 3.35 1.42
C GLU A 82 17.58 4.34 1.92
N PHE A 83 16.88 5.02 1.00
CA PHE A 83 15.82 5.95 1.36
C PHE A 83 14.57 5.74 0.52
N MET A 84 14.56 6.19 -0.74
CA MET A 84 13.35 6.12 -1.57
C MET A 84 13.61 6.24 -3.08
N ILE A 85 12.60 5.84 -3.85
CA ILE A 85 12.44 6.15 -5.27
C ILE A 85 11.22 7.05 -5.45
N GLN A 86 11.35 8.06 -6.31
CA GLN A 86 10.30 9.03 -6.60
C GLN A 86 10.20 9.29 -8.10
N ARG A 87 8.96 9.34 -8.57
CA ARG A 87 8.56 9.68 -9.93
C ARG A 87 8.07 11.12 -10.02
#